data_AF-A0A1C2DFH6-F1
#
_entry.id   AF-A0A1C2DFH6-F1
#
_cell.length_a   1.000
_cell.length_b   1.000
_cell.length_c   1.000
_cell.angle_alpha   90.00
_cell.angle_beta   90.00
_cell.angle_gamma   90.00
#
_symmetry.space_group_name_H-M   'P 1'
#
loop_
_entity.id
_entity.type
_entity.pdbx_description
1 polymer ?
#
loop_
_entity_poly.entity_id
_entity_poly.type
_entity_poly.pdbx_seq_one_letter_code
_entity_poly.pdbx_strand_id
1 'polypeptide(L)' 'MTAGRILVTLTVLATVTAVSACGRRAALDTPYEAAVQERKDAAKAKQPVPPEPTKPETDKPFILDKLIQ' A
#
# COMPACT_ATOMS: atom_id res chain seq x y z
N MET A 1 -11.42 -3.29 -39.77
CA MET A 1 -11.86 -2.46 -38.61
C MET A 1 -11.79 -3.19 -37.27
N THR A 2 -12.17 -4.47 -37.17
CA THR A 2 -12.20 -5.25 -35.91
C THR A 2 -10.82 -5.74 -35.45
N ALA A 3 -9.96 -6.20 -36.37
CA ALA A 3 -8.62 -6.69 -36.03
C ALA A 3 -7.72 -5.61 -35.38
N GLY A 4 -7.77 -4.38 -35.89
CA GLY A 4 -7.04 -3.25 -35.31
C GLY A 4 -7.52 -2.89 -33.91
N ARG A 5 -8.83 -2.98 -33.65
CA ARG A 5 -9.40 -2.73 -32.32
C ARG A 5 -8.97 -3.80 -31.32
N ILE A 6 -8.94 -5.06 -31.73
CA ILE A 6 -8.48 -6.18 -30.89
C ILE A 6 -7.00 -6.03 -30.53
N LEU A 7 -6.15 -5.68 -31.50
CA LEU A 7 -4.74 -5.40 -31.24
C LEU A 7 -4.57 -4.28 -30.23
N VAL A 8 -5.22 -3.13 -30.45
CA VAL A 8 -5.14 -1.98 -29.53
C VAL A 8 -5.58 -2.34 -28.11
N THR A 9 -6.68 -3.09 -27.96
CA THR A 9 -7.14 -3.52 -26.63
C THR A 9 -6.15 -4.45 -25.94
N LEU A 10 -5.50 -5.35 -26.68
CA LEU A 10 -4.49 -6.26 -26.14
C LEU A 10 -3.25 -5.50 -25.68
N THR A 11 -2.79 -4.53 -26.48
CA THR A 11 -1.63 -3.70 -26.12
C THR A 11 -1.91 -2.86 -24.88
N VAL A 12 -3.09 -2.24 -24.79
CA VAL A 12 -3.50 -1.47 -23.60
C VAL A 12 -3.60 -2.37 -22.36
N LEU A 13 -4.14 -3.57 -22.51
CA LEU A 13 -4.24 -4.50 -21.38
C LEU A 13 -2.85 -4.94 -20.89
N ALA A 14 -1.94 -5.24 -21.81
CA ALA A 14 -0.57 -5.63 -21.49
C ALA A 14 0.24 -4.51 -20.81
N THR A 15 0.04 -3.25 -21.18
CA THR A 15 0.72 -2.13 -20.51
C THR A 15 0.21 -1.92 -19.09
N VAL A 16 -1.11 -2.02 -18.87
CA VAL A 16 -1.72 -1.89 -17.54
C VAL A 16 -1.25 -3.00 -16.60
N THR A 17 -1.18 -4.25 -17.08
CA THR A 17 -0.70 -5.38 -16.26
C THR A 17 0.78 -5.26 -15.93
N ALA A 18 1.61 -4.82 -16.88
CA ALA A 18 3.04 -4.63 -16.66
C ALA A 18 3.34 -3.54 -15.61
N VAL A 19 2.61 -2.42 -15.63
CA VAL A 19 2.82 -1.31 -14.68
C VAL A 19 2.26 -1.65 -13.29
N SER A 20 1.11 -2.33 -13.20
CA SER A 20 0.54 -2.74 -11.91
C SER A 20 1.38 -3.82 -11.21
N ALA A 21 1.99 -4.74 -11.96
CA ALA A 21 2.88 -5.77 -11.41
C ALA A 21 4.25 -5.23 -10.93
N CYS A 22 4.72 -4.10 -11.49
CA CYS A 22 5.97 -3.46 -11.06
C CYS A 22 5.78 -2.43 -9.94
N GLY A 23 4.55 -2.02 -9.64
CA GLY A 23 4.25 -0.91 -8.72
C GLY A 23 4.32 -1.24 -7.22
N ARG A 24 4.24 -2.52 -6.83
CA ARG A 24 4.19 -2.90 -5.41
C ARG A 24 5.36 -3.80 -4.99
N ARG A 25 6.57 -3.44 -5.42
CA ARG A 25 7.82 -4.09 -4.96
C ARG A 25 8.32 -3.59 -3.61
N ALA A 26 7.82 -2.47 -3.12
CA ALA A 26 8.16 -1.98 -1.79
C ALA A 26 7.31 -2.69 -0.73
N ALA A 27 7.94 -3.05 0.40
CA ALA A 27 7.19 -3.44 1.59
C ALA A 27 6.26 -2.28 1.97
N LEU A 28 5.03 -2.59 2.34
CA LEU A 28 4.16 -1.59 2.95
C LEU A 28 4.76 -1.19 4.29
N ASP A 29 4.71 0.11 4.59
CA ASP A 29 4.98 0.58 5.95
C ASP A 29 4.05 -0.13 6.93
N THR A 30 4.57 -0.41 8.12
CA THR A 30 3.71 -0.90 9.20
C THR A 30 2.66 0.15 9.56
N PRO A 31 1.50 -0.23 10.12
CA PRO A 31 0.48 0.74 10.53
C PRO A 31 1.03 1.84 11.46
N TYR A 32 2.02 1.50 12.28
CA TYR A 32 2.74 2.45 13.12
C TYR A 32 3.58 3.44 12.31
N GLU A 33 4.39 2.95 11.36
CA GLU A 33 5.24 3.79 10.51
C GLU A 33 4.42 4.73 9.62
N ALA A 34 3.28 4.25 9.08
CA ALA A 34 2.34 5.05 8.33
C ALA A 34 1.80 6.22 9.18
N ALA A 35 1.34 5.95 10.41
CA ALA A 35 0.84 6.98 11.32
C ALA A 35 1.91 7.99 11.73
N VAL A 36 3.17 7.56 11.90
CA VAL A 36 4.30 8.46 12.17
C VAL A 36 4.56 9.38 10.98
N GLN A 37 4.50 8.85 9.76
CA GLN A 37 4.71 9.63 8.55
C GLN A 37 3.57 10.64 8.34
N GLU A 38 2.32 10.24 8.57
CA GLU A 38 1.16 11.15 8.53
C GLU A 38 1.30 12.33 9.49
N ARG A 39 1.82 12.11 10.70
CA ARG A 39 2.11 13.21 11.64
C ARG A 39 3.20 14.14 11.12
N LYS A 40 4.28 13.61 10.54
CA LYS A 40 5.37 14.41 9.96
C LYS A 40 4.87 15.24 8.79
N ASP A 41 4.03 14.66 7.94
CA ASP A 41 3.49 15.32 6.77
C ASP A 41 2.44 16.37 7.17
N ALA A 42 1.59 16.10 8.16
CA ALA A 42 0.67 17.09 8.73
C ALA A 42 1.41 18.27 9.36
N ALA A 43 2.50 18.02 10.09
CA ALA A 43 3.34 19.06 10.67
C ALA A 43 4.01 19.94 9.60
N LYS A 44 4.53 19.34 8.52
CA LYS A 44 5.09 20.08 7.37
C LYS A 44 4.03 20.89 6.62
N ALA A 45 2.83 20.32 6.46
CA ALA A 45 1.71 20.94 5.76
C ALA A 45 0.92 21.94 6.63
N LYS A 46 1.32 22.19 7.88
CA LYS A 46 0.60 23.02 8.86
C LYS A 46 -0.86 22.59 9.08
N GLN A 47 -1.13 21.30 8.94
CA GLN A 47 -2.41 20.68 9.22
C GLN A 47 -2.47 20.25 10.70
N PRO A 48 -3.67 20.00 11.26
CA PRO A 48 -3.81 19.48 12.60
C PRO A 48 -3.00 18.19 12.74
N VAL A 49 -2.06 18.16 13.68
CA VAL A 49 -1.18 17.01 13.88
C VAL A 49 -1.98 15.91 14.58
N PRO A 50 -2.08 14.70 13.99
CA PRO A 50 -2.71 13.56 14.64
C PRO A 50 -2.04 13.23 15.99
N PRO A 51 -2.76 12.58 16.93
CA PRO A 51 -2.18 12.14 18.19
C PRO A 51 -1.00 11.17 17.98
N GLU A 52 -0.11 11.09 18.97
CA GLU A 52 1.04 10.20 18.90
C GLU A 52 0.62 8.73 18.75
N PRO A 53 1.09 8.02 17.71
CA PRO A 53 0.80 6.60 17.58
C PRO A 53 1.51 5.84 18.70
N THR A 54 0.74 5.00 19.40
CA THR A 54 1.29 4.07 20.40
C THR A 54 2.07 2.97 19.70
N LYS A 55 3.32 2.75 20.11
CA LYS A 55 4.13 1.68 19.53
C LYS A 55 3.51 0.32 19.89
N PRO A 56 3.27 -0.57 18.91
CA PRO A 56 2.74 -1.89 19.19
C PRO A 56 3.74 -2.71 20.01
N GLU A 57 3.23 -3.50 20.96
CA GLU A 57 4.03 -4.46 21.73
C GLU A 57 4.49 -5.60 20.80
N THR A 58 5.80 -5.87 20.79
CA THR A 58 6.44 -6.76 19.80
C THR A 58 6.09 -8.23 20.00
N ASP A 59 5.71 -8.66 21.20
CA ASP A 59 5.51 -10.06 21.57
C ASP A 59 4.03 -10.47 21.73
N LYS A 60 3.08 -9.74 21.12
CA LYS A 60 1.66 -10.09 21.24
C LYS A 60 1.25 -11.10 20.16
N PRO A 61 0.84 -12.34 20.54
CA PRO A 61 0.45 -13.35 19.56
C PRO A 61 -0.78 -12.88 18.78
N PHE A 62 -0.80 -13.14 17.47
CA PHE A 62 -1.93 -12.77 16.65
C PHE A 62 -3.05 -13.80 16.86
N ILE A 63 -4.31 -13.36 17.00
CA ILE A 63 -5.43 -14.28 17.28
C ILE A 63 -5.54 -15.36 16.19
N LEU A 64 -5.18 -15.02 14.95
CA LEU A 64 -5.22 -15.95 13.82
C LEU A 64 -4.02 -16.92 13.78
N ASP A 65 -2.97 -16.74 14.59
CA ASP A 65 -1.87 -17.73 14.69
C ASP A 65 -2.38 -19.08 15.16
N LYS A 66 -3.49 -19.10 15.91
CA LYS A 66 -4.16 -20.32 16.34
C LYS A 66 -4.88 -21.07 15.21
N LEU A 67 -5.12 -20.42 14.07
CA LEU A 67 -5.85 -20.97 12.92
C LEU A 67 -4.92 -21.48 11.81
N ILE A 68 -3.61 -21.26 11.93
CA ILE A 68 -2.59 -21.66 10.94
C ILE A 68 -1.89 -22.98 11.37
N GLN A 69 -2.36 -23.62 12.45
CA GLN A 69 -1.91 -24.95 12.90
C GLN A 69 -2.71 -26.08 12.26
#